data_AF-A0A4C1XCJ7-F1
#
_entry.id   AF-A0A4C1XCJ7-F1
#
_cell.length_a   1.000
_cell.length_b   1.000
_cell.length_c   1.000
_cell.angle_alpha   90.00
_cell.angle_beta   90.00
_cell.angle_gamma   90.00
#
_symmetry.space_group_name_H-M   'P 1'
#
loop_
_entity.id
_entity.type
_entity.pdbx_description
1 polymer ?
#
loop_
_entity_poly.entity_id
_entity_poly.type
_entity_poly.pdbx_seq_one_letter_code
_entity_poly.pdbx_strand_id
1 'polypeptide(L)'
;MGAKDSKPSFITYDEAVKRVSDSELRRIHEAFKRCAGANGNTLNVDAFVHEVLCDAVPSDVAEWLYQACGGTKRGISFKDLLCGIVVLTQGSYEERIKFLWTFYVNCQQENGAYIYKWDFARLLHLENTSLPITGAPRTADILTGLFGPHGEKATFEQFKSWLTIHKHATVLSKWLLDEKNSHVSQDLETPTFYQSLAGVTHLEERDIIELEKYFWSLRNTAPTGQLDAESLTPLLLPPLPRGAVTGLFSAFDENQDGHIDFKELCCGLSAACRGPKTERLKFCYKIFDLDRDGVLNKAELINMVTILIQIANESLKNHNSRASTPDGNDSDGQDKPFDVDVYLLNLRDKLVTSPQRKPVFQLGPNKEDSSSESTLENDMENDAQNSKLSAAQSLSSVYSNGVAYEIITEDMALTQEDFLIWSVEAAEALVTPFLDLVFEICHIVLGLRPQCRHQERDIVLGWLRREVHRGYSVGQFWYLVSSEWWASWLAYTATGATDSCCRQPPRTVDEAIVCDESFTSNSTGTLMRAHKKLE
;
A
#
# COMPACT_ATOMS: atom_id res chain seq x y z
N MET A 1 42.13 8.95 -45.29
CA MET A 1 40.79 9.14 -44.70
C MET A 1 40.06 7.80 -44.82
N GLY A 2 40.11 6.97 -43.78
CA GLY A 2 39.47 5.64 -43.79
C GLY A 2 38.15 5.71 -43.04
N ALA A 3 37.07 5.35 -43.70
CA ALA A 3 35.73 5.28 -43.14
C ALA A 3 35.73 4.33 -41.93
N LYS A 4 35.60 4.88 -40.73
CA LYS A 4 35.34 4.13 -39.51
C LYS A 4 33.89 3.68 -39.53
N ASP A 5 33.68 2.38 -39.67
CA ASP A 5 32.65 1.58 -39.00
C ASP A 5 31.36 2.32 -38.67
N SER A 6 30.52 2.50 -39.69
CA SER A 6 29.11 2.85 -39.49
C SER A 6 28.41 1.66 -38.83
N LYS A 7 28.47 1.58 -37.49
CA LYS A 7 27.68 0.61 -36.72
C LYS A 7 26.20 0.77 -37.13
N PRO A 8 25.51 -0.29 -37.59
CA PRO A 8 24.10 -0.19 -37.93
C PRO A 8 23.28 0.11 -36.66
N SER A 9 22.93 1.39 -36.47
CA SER A 9 22.09 1.85 -35.37
C SER A 9 20.64 1.56 -35.71
N PHE A 10 20.03 0.62 -35.00
CA PHE A 10 18.62 0.26 -35.13
C PHE A 10 17.69 1.38 -34.61
N ILE A 11 18.18 2.23 -33.70
CA ILE A 11 17.56 3.50 -33.28
C ILE A 11 18.67 4.51 -32.94
N THR A 12 18.42 5.81 -33.11
CA THR A 12 19.35 6.86 -32.65
C THR A 12 19.08 7.21 -31.19
N TYR A 13 20.11 7.64 -30.45
CA TYR A 13 19.98 8.06 -29.05
C TYR A 13 18.89 9.12 -28.84
N ASP A 14 18.82 10.14 -29.69
CA ASP A 14 17.83 11.22 -29.55
C ASP A 14 16.39 10.71 -29.71
N GLU A 15 16.19 9.70 -30.53
CA GLU A 15 14.89 9.04 -30.73
C GLU A 15 14.54 8.08 -29.58
N ALA A 16 15.54 7.44 -28.97
CA ALA A 16 15.35 6.64 -27.78
C ALA A 16 14.95 7.51 -26.58
N VAL A 17 15.61 8.66 -26.40
CA VAL A 17 15.30 9.61 -25.31
C VAL A 17 13.88 10.15 -25.41
N LYS A 18 13.36 10.45 -26.60
CA LYS A 18 11.98 10.94 -26.78
C LYS A 18 10.90 9.94 -26.38
N ARG A 19 11.20 8.64 -26.40
CA ARG A 19 10.23 7.57 -26.08
C ARG A 19 10.17 7.28 -24.58
N VAL A 20 11.15 7.74 -23.81
CA VAL A 20 11.27 7.49 -22.37
C VAL A 20 10.92 8.77 -21.59
N SER A 21 10.14 8.67 -20.51
CA SER A 21 9.84 9.84 -19.68
C SER A 21 11.10 10.35 -18.97
N ASP A 22 11.11 11.65 -18.63
CA ASP A 22 12.24 12.25 -17.88
C ASP A 22 12.52 11.52 -16.55
N SER A 23 11.48 10.96 -15.93
CA SER A 23 11.60 10.20 -14.68
C SER A 23 12.27 8.83 -14.87
N GLU A 24 11.95 8.13 -15.95
CA GLU A 24 12.53 6.82 -16.29
C GLU A 24 13.97 6.99 -16.76
N LEU A 25 14.23 8.02 -17.58
CA LEU A 25 15.56 8.30 -18.07
C LEU A 25 16.54 8.60 -16.91
N ARG A 26 16.10 9.37 -15.91
CA ARG A 26 16.89 9.61 -14.68
C ARG A 26 17.14 8.31 -13.92
N ARG A 27 16.12 7.48 -13.73
CA ARG A 27 16.23 6.18 -13.04
C ARG A 27 17.22 5.24 -13.75
N ILE A 28 17.09 5.07 -15.06
CA ILE A 28 17.97 4.21 -15.87
C ILE A 28 19.41 4.74 -15.84
N HIS A 29 19.59 6.07 -15.90
CA HIS A 29 20.92 6.69 -15.84
C HIS A 29 21.58 6.57 -14.46
N GLU A 30 20.83 6.70 -13.38
CA GLU A 30 21.34 6.46 -12.02
C GLU A 30 21.69 5.00 -11.79
N ALA A 31 20.83 4.07 -12.25
CA ALA A 31 21.12 2.64 -12.20
C ALA A 31 22.39 2.31 -12.99
N PHE A 32 22.52 2.82 -14.22
CA PHE A 32 23.73 2.64 -15.02
C PHE A 32 24.99 3.14 -14.30
N LYS A 33 24.92 4.29 -13.62
CA LYS A 33 26.07 4.82 -12.85
C LYS A 33 26.44 3.97 -11.65
N ARG A 34 25.47 3.33 -10.98
CA ARG A 34 25.74 2.41 -9.86
C ARG A 34 26.39 1.12 -10.33
N CYS A 35 25.94 0.59 -11.46
CA CYS A 35 26.42 -0.68 -12.00
C CYS A 35 27.72 -0.52 -12.83
N ALA A 36 27.98 0.67 -13.38
CA ALA A 36 29.24 0.97 -14.05
C ALA A 36 30.39 0.98 -13.02
N GLY A 37 31.48 0.25 -13.30
CA GLY A 37 32.64 0.17 -12.41
C GLY A 37 33.34 1.52 -12.18
N ALA A 38 34.52 1.52 -11.52
CA ALA A 38 35.21 2.72 -11.00
C ALA A 38 35.34 3.97 -11.91
N ASN A 39 35.20 3.83 -13.24
CA ASN A 39 35.27 4.91 -14.21
C ASN A 39 33.89 5.49 -14.62
N GLY A 40 32.77 4.92 -14.16
CA GLY A 40 31.39 5.43 -14.33
C GLY A 40 30.86 5.54 -15.77
N ASN A 41 31.65 5.16 -16.78
CA ASN A 41 31.36 5.46 -18.19
C ASN A 41 30.93 4.25 -19.02
N THR A 42 31.18 3.02 -18.55
CA THR A 42 30.93 1.79 -19.30
C THR A 42 30.51 0.65 -18.37
N LEU A 43 29.51 -0.12 -18.79
CA LEU A 43 29.05 -1.33 -18.10
C LEU A 43 29.73 -2.57 -18.71
N ASN A 44 30.25 -3.49 -17.90
CA ASN A 44 30.87 -4.73 -18.40
C ASN A 44 29.80 -5.79 -18.72
N VAL A 45 30.21 -6.88 -19.38
CA VAL A 45 29.27 -7.96 -19.76
C VAL A 45 28.64 -8.61 -18.54
N ASP A 46 29.42 -8.89 -17.49
CA ASP A 46 28.93 -9.55 -16.28
C ASP A 46 27.84 -8.72 -15.55
N ALA A 47 28.05 -7.40 -15.41
CA ALA A 47 27.05 -6.52 -14.83
C ALA A 47 25.85 -6.33 -15.77
N PHE A 48 26.02 -6.36 -17.09
CA PHE A 48 24.87 -6.34 -18.00
C PHE A 48 24.01 -7.59 -17.84
N VAL A 49 24.62 -8.79 -17.73
CA VAL A 49 23.86 -10.03 -17.51
C VAL A 49 23.11 -9.98 -16.18
N HIS A 50 23.79 -9.64 -15.09
CA HIS A 50 23.22 -9.68 -13.75
C HIS A 50 22.18 -8.55 -13.50
N GLU A 51 22.49 -7.32 -13.93
CA GLU A 51 21.70 -6.13 -13.59
C GLU A 51 20.63 -5.78 -14.63
N VAL A 52 20.78 -6.21 -15.89
CA VAL A 52 19.85 -5.85 -16.99
C VAL A 52 19.01 -7.05 -17.44
N LEU A 53 19.58 -8.24 -17.51
CA LEU A 53 18.87 -9.45 -17.95
C LEU A 53 18.41 -10.36 -16.80
N CYS A 54 19.04 -10.23 -15.62
CA CYS A 54 18.86 -11.08 -14.44
C CYS A 54 19.20 -12.57 -14.70
N ASP A 55 19.24 -13.41 -13.64
CA ASP A 55 19.69 -14.82 -13.69
C ASP A 55 18.83 -15.77 -14.58
N ALA A 56 17.81 -15.25 -15.26
CA ALA A 56 16.87 -16.04 -16.06
C ALA A 56 17.33 -16.32 -17.51
N VAL A 57 18.37 -15.64 -18.01
CA VAL A 57 18.84 -15.77 -19.40
C VAL A 57 20.12 -16.61 -19.47
N PRO A 58 20.19 -17.67 -20.33
CA PRO A 58 21.41 -18.44 -20.53
C PRO A 58 22.61 -17.57 -20.94
N SER A 59 23.80 -17.88 -20.41
CA SER A 59 25.02 -17.08 -20.60
C SER A 59 25.35 -16.79 -22.07
N ASP A 60 25.14 -17.77 -22.94
CA ASP A 60 25.41 -17.64 -24.38
C ASP A 60 24.47 -16.60 -25.02
N VAL A 61 23.19 -16.59 -24.64
CA VAL A 61 22.18 -15.65 -25.16
C VAL A 61 22.42 -14.25 -24.61
N ALA A 62 22.81 -14.16 -23.33
CA ALA A 62 23.10 -12.90 -22.67
C ALA A 62 24.30 -12.18 -23.30
N GLU A 63 25.36 -12.92 -23.67
CA GLU A 63 26.51 -12.36 -24.38
C GLU A 63 26.12 -11.82 -25.78
N TRP A 64 25.24 -12.51 -26.49
CA TRP A 64 24.77 -12.04 -27.79
C TRP A 64 23.88 -10.80 -27.70
N LEU A 65 22.99 -10.73 -26.70
CA LEU A 65 22.19 -9.54 -26.43
C LEU A 65 23.08 -8.35 -26.07
N TYR A 66 24.13 -8.58 -25.26
CA TYR A 66 25.13 -7.57 -24.93
C TYR A 66 25.82 -7.02 -26.20
N GLN A 67 26.25 -7.90 -27.11
CA GLN A 67 26.88 -7.50 -28.38
C GLN A 67 25.89 -6.80 -29.33
N ALA A 68 24.63 -7.24 -29.38
CA ALA A 68 23.59 -6.62 -30.19
C ALA A 68 23.24 -5.20 -29.71
N CYS A 69 23.25 -4.98 -28.39
CA CYS A 69 23.12 -3.65 -27.79
C CYS A 69 24.37 -2.77 -27.98
N GLY A 70 25.43 -3.25 -28.64
CA GLY A 70 26.64 -2.48 -28.92
C GLY A 70 27.76 -2.64 -27.90
N GLY A 71 27.62 -3.61 -26.98
CA GLY A 71 28.65 -3.99 -26.02
C GLY A 71 29.92 -4.50 -26.67
N THR A 72 31.06 -4.13 -26.10
CA THR A 72 32.39 -4.58 -26.55
C THR A 72 33.18 -5.16 -25.38
N LYS A 73 34.38 -5.69 -25.64
CA LYS A 73 35.34 -6.09 -24.59
C LYS A 73 35.70 -4.93 -23.64
N ARG A 74 35.49 -3.68 -24.06
CA ARG A 74 35.73 -2.47 -23.25
C ARG A 74 34.50 -2.00 -22.45
N GLY A 75 33.36 -2.68 -22.59
CA GLY A 75 32.09 -2.28 -22.00
C GLY A 75 31.08 -1.76 -23.02
N ILE A 76 29.84 -1.56 -22.56
CA ILE A 76 28.74 -0.89 -23.27
C ILE A 76 28.57 0.53 -22.71
N SER A 77 28.34 1.51 -23.59
CA SER A 77 28.10 2.90 -23.19
C SER A 77 26.63 3.11 -22.81
N PHE A 78 26.33 4.12 -21.99
CA PHE A 78 24.95 4.47 -21.63
C PHE A 78 24.06 4.71 -22.86
N LYS A 79 24.61 5.36 -23.89
CA LYS A 79 23.85 5.66 -25.12
C LYS A 79 23.43 4.38 -25.84
N ASP A 80 24.36 3.43 -25.97
CA ASP A 80 24.13 2.16 -26.65
C ASP A 80 23.18 1.27 -25.84
N LEU A 81 23.35 1.23 -24.51
CA LEU A 81 22.46 0.51 -23.60
C LEU A 81 21.03 1.03 -23.66
N LEU A 82 20.85 2.36 -23.59
CA LEU A 82 19.52 2.97 -23.65
C LEU A 82 18.84 2.65 -24.98
N CYS A 83 19.57 2.72 -26.10
CA CYS A 83 19.03 2.35 -27.40
C CYS A 83 18.56 0.88 -27.41
N GLY A 84 19.37 -0.04 -26.86
CA GLY A 84 19.03 -1.46 -26.75
C GLY A 84 17.77 -1.68 -25.93
N ILE A 85 17.69 -1.11 -24.72
CA ILE A 85 16.52 -1.24 -23.83
C ILE A 85 15.26 -0.71 -24.51
N VAL A 86 15.32 0.50 -25.09
CA VAL A 86 14.15 1.11 -25.74
C VAL A 86 13.67 0.28 -26.91
N VAL A 87 14.54 -0.34 -27.71
CA VAL A 87 14.07 -1.19 -28.83
C VAL A 87 13.46 -2.50 -28.36
N LEU A 88 13.98 -3.07 -27.28
CA LEU A 88 13.43 -4.29 -26.69
C LEU A 88 12.03 -4.07 -26.08
N THR A 89 11.80 -2.91 -25.46
CA THR A 89 10.54 -2.62 -24.74
C THR A 89 9.54 -1.83 -25.58
N GLN A 90 9.99 -0.80 -26.28
CA GLN A 90 9.16 0.20 -26.96
C GLN A 90 9.52 0.41 -28.45
N GLY A 91 10.35 -0.47 -29.02
CA GLY A 91 10.75 -0.38 -30.43
C GLY A 91 9.59 -0.64 -31.38
N SER A 92 9.56 0.07 -32.50
CA SER A 92 8.66 -0.24 -33.61
C SER A 92 9.01 -1.59 -34.24
N TYR A 93 8.06 -2.16 -34.98
CA TYR A 93 8.24 -3.44 -35.66
C TYR A 93 9.49 -3.45 -36.58
N GLU A 94 9.76 -2.35 -37.28
CA GLU A 94 10.95 -2.23 -38.13
C GLU A 94 12.26 -2.13 -37.33
N GLU A 95 12.26 -1.41 -36.21
CA GLU A 95 13.43 -1.28 -35.33
C GLU A 95 13.77 -2.63 -34.66
N ARG A 96 12.76 -3.40 -34.27
CA ARG A 96 12.91 -4.76 -33.73
C ARG A 96 13.48 -5.74 -34.78
N ILE A 97 13.05 -5.63 -36.05
CA ILE A 97 13.65 -6.41 -37.15
C ILE A 97 15.11 -6.03 -37.37
N LYS A 98 15.43 -4.73 -37.34
CA LYS A 98 16.82 -4.24 -37.43
C LYS A 98 17.67 -4.75 -36.27
N PHE A 99 17.12 -4.80 -35.07
CA PHE A 99 17.79 -5.36 -33.91
C PHE A 99 18.09 -6.86 -34.09
N LEU A 100 17.11 -7.66 -34.55
CA LEU A 100 17.32 -9.08 -34.85
C LEU A 100 18.36 -9.29 -35.95
N TRP A 101 18.35 -8.46 -36.99
CA TRP A 101 19.39 -8.49 -38.03
C TRP A 101 20.78 -8.24 -37.43
N THR A 102 20.93 -7.17 -36.66
CA THR A 102 22.20 -6.83 -35.98
C THR A 102 22.64 -7.94 -35.04
N PHE A 103 21.70 -8.56 -34.31
CA PHE A 103 21.96 -9.71 -33.46
C PHE A 103 22.54 -10.89 -34.27
N TYR A 104 21.84 -11.34 -35.32
CA TYR A 104 22.29 -12.50 -36.11
C TYR A 104 23.60 -12.24 -36.84
N VAL A 105 23.85 -11.01 -37.28
CA VAL A 105 25.09 -10.62 -37.96
C VAL A 105 26.26 -10.53 -36.98
N ASN A 106 26.06 -9.97 -35.79
CA ASN A 106 27.13 -9.81 -34.80
C ASN A 106 27.59 -11.15 -34.19
N CYS A 107 26.75 -12.17 -34.21
CA CYS A 107 27.11 -13.52 -33.76
C CYS A 107 27.97 -14.31 -34.77
N GLN A 108 28.32 -13.71 -35.92
CA GLN A 108 29.13 -14.32 -36.98
C GLN A 108 30.60 -13.89 -36.86
N GLN A 109 31.52 -14.77 -37.24
CA GLN A 109 32.96 -14.49 -37.20
C GLN A 109 33.46 -13.68 -38.41
N GLU A 110 32.67 -13.61 -39.48
CA GLU A 110 33.01 -12.91 -40.74
C GLU A 110 32.17 -11.64 -40.96
N ASN A 111 32.69 -10.76 -41.81
CA ASN A 111 32.30 -9.37 -42.02
C ASN A 111 30.78 -9.11 -42.04
N GLY A 112 30.33 -8.18 -41.18
CA GLY A 112 28.93 -7.99 -40.77
C GLY A 112 27.97 -7.33 -41.77
N ALA A 113 28.02 -7.73 -43.04
CA ALA A 113 27.15 -7.20 -44.10
C ALA A 113 26.04 -8.19 -44.54
N TYR A 114 26.20 -9.48 -44.25
CA TYR A 114 25.27 -10.54 -44.68
C TYR A 114 25.06 -11.53 -43.54
N ILE A 115 23.93 -12.24 -43.57
CA ILE A 115 23.75 -13.44 -42.75
C ILE A 115 24.14 -14.64 -43.61
N TYR A 116 25.06 -15.49 -43.13
CA TYR A 116 25.42 -16.74 -43.80
C TYR A 116 24.54 -17.90 -43.33
N LYS A 117 24.18 -18.78 -44.27
CA LYS A 117 23.27 -19.92 -44.02
C LYS A 117 23.80 -20.86 -42.94
N TRP A 118 25.10 -21.13 -42.94
CA TRP A 118 25.72 -22.04 -41.96
C TRP A 118 25.70 -21.45 -40.54
N ASP A 119 26.07 -20.18 -40.38
CA ASP A 119 26.03 -19.51 -39.07
C ASP A 119 24.61 -19.34 -38.55
N PHE A 120 23.66 -19.00 -39.43
CA PHE A 120 22.25 -18.89 -39.06
C PHE A 120 21.69 -20.25 -38.62
N ALA A 121 22.03 -21.34 -39.31
CA ALA A 121 21.65 -22.70 -38.91
C ALA A 121 22.22 -23.09 -37.53
N ARG A 122 23.47 -22.69 -37.24
CA ARG A 122 24.09 -22.89 -35.91
C ARG A 122 23.33 -22.14 -34.82
N LEU A 123 22.98 -20.88 -35.07
CA LEU A 123 22.25 -20.04 -34.11
C LEU A 123 20.84 -20.57 -33.85
N LEU A 124 20.12 -21.03 -34.89
CA LEU A 124 18.82 -21.68 -34.73
C LEU A 124 18.92 -22.95 -33.86
N HIS A 125 19.96 -23.76 -34.03
CA HIS A 125 20.14 -24.96 -33.20
C HIS A 125 20.36 -24.60 -31.73
N LEU A 126 21.14 -23.55 -31.47
CA LEU A 126 21.45 -23.11 -30.12
C LEU A 126 20.25 -22.44 -29.45
N GLU A 127 19.46 -21.63 -30.17
CA GLU A 127 18.19 -21.07 -29.69
C GLU A 127 17.21 -22.17 -29.24
N ASN A 128 17.07 -23.23 -30.05
CA ASN A 128 16.16 -24.35 -29.76
C ASN A 128 16.64 -25.23 -28.59
N THR A 129 17.93 -25.17 -28.26
CA THR A 129 18.51 -25.94 -27.15
C THR A 129 18.46 -25.15 -25.85
N SER A 130 18.67 -23.82 -25.92
CA SER A 130 18.77 -22.94 -24.75
C SER A 130 17.42 -22.36 -24.30
N LEU A 131 16.38 -22.38 -25.14
CA LEU A 131 15.03 -21.89 -24.80
C LEU A 131 13.99 -22.99 -25.11
N PRO A 132 13.16 -23.41 -24.15
CA PRO A 132 12.18 -24.49 -24.37
C PRO A 132 11.05 -24.02 -25.29
N ILE A 133 10.81 -24.73 -26.40
CA ILE A 133 9.73 -24.42 -27.33
C ILE A 133 8.75 -25.58 -27.46
N THR A 134 7.47 -25.26 -27.34
CA THR A 134 6.36 -26.04 -27.87
C THR A 134 6.01 -25.55 -29.28
N GLY A 135 6.31 -26.34 -30.31
CA GLY A 135 5.76 -26.17 -31.68
C GLY A 135 6.46 -25.24 -32.68
N ALA A 136 7.81 -25.11 -32.67
CA ALA A 136 8.52 -24.34 -33.71
C ALA A 136 8.48 -25.00 -35.11
N PRO A 137 8.49 -24.20 -36.20
CA PRO A 137 8.69 -24.71 -37.56
C PRO A 137 10.06 -25.41 -37.70
N ARG A 138 10.16 -26.46 -38.54
CA ARG A 138 11.40 -27.23 -38.67
C ARG A 138 12.52 -26.32 -39.18
N THR A 139 13.72 -26.42 -38.59
CA THR A 139 14.92 -25.63 -38.98
C THR A 139 15.19 -25.65 -40.48
N ALA A 140 14.92 -26.77 -41.16
CA ALA A 140 15.06 -26.90 -42.60
C ALA A 140 14.12 -25.98 -43.41
N ASP A 141 12.89 -25.77 -42.93
CA ASP A 141 11.88 -24.93 -43.60
C ASP A 141 12.25 -23.45 -43.47
N ILE A 142 12.77 -23.06 -42.30
CA ILE A 142 13.28 -21.71 -42.02
C ILE A 142 14.45 -21.38 -42.97
N LEU A 143 15.44 -22.29 -43.06
CA LEU A 143 16.62 -22.10 -43.91
C LEU A 143 16.24 -22.05 -45.40
N THR A 144 15.30 -22.89 -45.83
CA THR A 144 14.83 -22.89 -47.22
C THR A 144 14.01 -21.63 -47.52
N GLY A 145 13.22 -21.13 -46.57
CA GLY A 145 12.42 -19.92 -46.74
C GLY A 145 13.26 -18.64 -46.83
N LEU A 146 14.34 -18.51 -46.06
CA LEU A 146 15.20 -17.31 -46.06
C LEU A 146 16.26 -17.32 -47.17
N PHE A 147 16.90 -18.46 -47.43
CA PHE A 147 18.04 -18.56 -48.37
C PHE A 147 17.68 -19.19 -49.72
N GLY A 148 16.53 -19.86 -49.81
CA GLY A 148 16.21 -20.70 -50.97
C GLY A 148 17.04 -22.00 -51.03
N PRO A 149 16.82 -22.84 -52.06
CA PRO A 149 17.43 -24.16 -52.16
C PRO A 149 18.96 -24.13 -52.38
N HIS A 150 19.50 -23.05 -52.99
CA HIS A 150 20.93 -22.93 -53.33
C HIS A 150 21.58 -21.63 -52.83
N GLY A 151 20.90 -20.83 -52.00
CA GLY A 151 21.50 -19.61 -51.44
C GLY A 151 22.36 -19.90 -50.22
N GLU A 152 23.49 -19.22 -50.12
CA GLU A 152 24.45 -19.31 -49.01
C GLU A 152 24.45 -18.07 -48.10
N LYS A 153 23.88 -16.95 -48.58
CA LYS A 153 23.83 -15.68 -47.85
C LYS A 153 22.52 -14.92 -48.06
N ALA A 154 22.11 -14.16 -47.05
CA ALA A 154 20.92 -13.31 -47.07
C ALA A 154 21.29 -11.84 -46.82
N THR A 155 20.61 -10.94 -47.52
CA THR A 155 20.68 -9.47 -47.33
C THR A 155 19.64 -9.00 -46.31
N PHE A 156 19.80 -7.78 -45.80
CA PHE A 156 18.82 -7.18 -44.88
C PHE A 156 17.42 -7.10 -45.50
N GLU A 157 17.30 -6.71 -46.77
CA GLU A 157 16.00 -6.62 -47.45
C GLU A 157 15.33 -7.99 -47.61
N GLN A 158 16.10 -9.04 -47.92
CA GLN A 158 15.60 -10.41 -47.97
C GLN A 158 15.16 -10.89 -46.58
N PHE A 159 15.96 -10.62 -45.55
CA PHE A 159 15.63 -10.96 -44.17
C PHE A 159 14.39 -10.22 -43.67
N LYS A 160 14.27 -8.92 -43.95
CA LYS A 160 13.10 -8.09 -43.61
C LYS A 160 11.84 -8.62 -44.30
N SER A 161 11.88 -8.84 -45.62
CA SER A 161 10.74 -9.37 -46.37
C SER A 161 10.33 -10.75 -45.88
N TRP A 162 11.30 -11.62 -45.57
CA TRP A 162 11.03 -12.95 -45.05
C TRP A 162 10.39 -12.91 -43.65
N LEU A 163 10.95 -12.09 -42.74
CA LEU A 163 10.50 -12.01 -41.34
C LEU A 163 9.14 -11.33 -41.19
N THR A 164 8.76 -10.45 -42.14
CA THR A 164 7.40 -9.87 -42.19
C THR A 164 6.32 -10.93 -42.45
N ILE A 165 6.65 -12.01 -43.15
CA ILE A 165 5.76 -13.13 -43.46
C ILE A 165 5.84 -14.20 -42.36
N HIS A 166 7.05 -14.51 -41.89
CA HIS A 166 7.31 -15.55 -40.90
C HIS A 166 7.66 -14.97 -39.53
N LYS A 167 6.71 -14.26 -38.90
CA LYS A 167 6.92 -13.53 -37.63
C LYS A 167 7.38 -14.39 -36.44
N HIS A 168 7.11 -15.70 -36.50
CA HIS A 168 7.47 -16.67 -35.47
C HIS A 168 8.48 -17.72 -35.97
N ALA A 169 9.29 -17.36 -36.98
CA ALA A 169 10.26 -18.28 -37.57
C ALA A 169 11.31 -18.76 -36.55
N THR A 170 11.82 -17.86 -35.72
CA THR A 170 12.82 -18.11 -34.68
C THR A 170 12.27 -17.82 -33.29
N VAL A 171 12.91 -18.32 -32.23
CA VAL A 171 12.48 -18.09 -30.85
C VAL A 171 12.53 -16.60 -30.53
N LEU A 172 13.61 -15.96 -30.95
CA LEU A 172 13.82 -14.54 -30.74
C LEU A 172 12.85 -13.69 -31.58
N SER A 173 12.52 -14.10 -32.80
CA SER A 173 11.49 -13.42 -33.59
C SER A 173 10.11 -13.55 -32.96
N LYS A 174 9.76 -14.74 -32.42
CA LYS A 174 8.51 -14.95 -31.70
C LYS A 174 8.48 -14.11 -30.42
N TRP A 175 9.57 -14.08 -29.66
CA TRP A 175 9.64 -13.31 -28.43
C TRP A 175 9.60 -11.80 -28.69
N LEU A 176 10.37 -11.30 -29.66
CA LEU A 176 10.49 -9.86 -29.87
C LEU A 176 9.34 -9.26 -30.70
N LEU A 177 8.76 -10.02 -31.63
CA LEU A 177 7.78 -9.51 -32.60
C LEU A 177 6.31 -9.88 -32.29
N ASP A 178 6.03 -10.70 -31.26
CA ASP A 178 4.66 -10.99 -30.83
C ASP A 178 4.08 -9.82 -30.03
N GLU A 179 2.88 -9.36 -30.40
CA GLU A 179 2.21 -8.20 -29.81
C GLU A 179 1.85 -8.43 -28.33
N LYS A 180 1.73 -9.69 -27.90
CA LYS A 180 1.46 -10.02 -26.50
C LYS A 180 2.61 -9.64 -25.56
N ASN A 181 3.84 -9.55 -26.06
CA ASN A 181 5.00 -9.13 -25.25
C ASN A 181 5.12 -7.60 -25.10
N SER A 182 4.32 -6.83 -25.83
CA SER A 182 4.15 -5.38 -25.57
C SER A 182 3.40 -5.12 -24.25
N HIS A 183 2.59 -6.09 -23.78
CA HIS A 183 1.90 -6.04 -22.50
C HIS A 183 2.70 -6.64 -21.34
N VAL A 184 3.74 -7.44 -21.63
CA VAL A 184 4.61 -8.06 -20.60
C VAL A 184 5.39 -7.01 -19.79
N SER A 185 5.55 -5.79 -20.30
CA SER A 185 6.10 -4.68 -19.52
C SER A 185 5.21 -4.25 -18.35
N GLN A 186 3.90 -4.48 -18.39
CA GLN A 186 3.03 -4.19 -17.24
C GLN A 186 3.01 -5.31 -16.19
N ASP A 187 3.24 -6.57 -16.61
CA ASP A 187 3.11 -7.74 -15.73
C ASP A 187 4.43 -8.18 -15.06
N LEU A 188 5.59 -7.72 -15.55
CA LEU A 188 6.92 -8.01 -14.98
C LEU A 188 7.65 -6.79 -14.40
N GLU A 189 7.03 -5.60 -14.41
CA GLU A 189 7.54 -4.49 -13.62
C GLU A 189 7.40 -4.86 -12.14
N THR A 190 8.48 -4.68 -11.36
CA THR A 190 8.35 -4.62 -9.90
C THR A 190 7.20 -3.66 -9.62
N PRO A 191 6.12 -4.11 -8.94
CA PRO A 191 4.94 -3.30 -8.78
C PRO A 191 5.37 -1.95 -8.22
N THR A 192 4.95 -0.88 -8.89
CA THR A 192 5.25 0.47 -8.44
C THR A 192 4.84 0.60 -6.98
N PHE A 193 5.45 1.55 -6.27
CA PHE A 193 5.11 1.77 -4.86
C PHE A 193 3.59 1.87 -4.62
N TYR A 194 2.85 2.52 -5.53
CA TYR A 194 1.39 2.63 -5.48
C TYR A 194 0.67 1.30 -5.76
N GLN A 195 1.13 0.49 -6.71
CA GLN A 195 0.59 -0.85 -6.98
C GLN A 195 0.81 -1.79 -5.79
N SER A 196 2.00 -1.72 -5.18
CA SER A 196 2.32 -2.50 -3.97
C SER A 196 1.42 -2.09 -2.81
N LEU A 197 1.21 -0.79 -2.60
CA LEU A 197 0.30 -0.27 -1.58
C LEU A 197 -1.16 -0.63 -1.86
N ALA A 198 -1.63 -0.50 -3.11
CA ALA A 198 -2.97 -0.91 -3.52
C ALA A 198 -3.18 -2.42 -3.35
N GLY A 199 -2.13 -3.23 -3.50
CA GLY A 199 -2.20 -4.68 -3.30
C GLY A 199 -2.33 -5.10 -1.83
N VAL A 200 -1.83 -4.29 -0.88
CA VAL A 200 -1.91 -4.58 0.57
C VAL A 200 -3.00 -3.77 1.29
N THR A 201 -3.70 -2.90 0.58
CA THR A 201 -4.79 -2.07 1.12
C THR A 201 -6.06 -2.24 0.30
N HIS A 202 -7.19 -1.83 0.84
CA HIS A 202 -8.47 -1.76 0.13
C HIS A 202 -8.63 -0.42 -0.64
N LEU A 203 -7.50 0.17 -1.07
CA LEU A 203 -7.45 1.45 -1.78
C LEU A 203 -7.06 1.24 -3.24
N GLU A 204 -7.64 2.04 -4.13
CA GLU A 204 -7.21 2.08 -5.53
C GLU A 204 -5.95 2.94 -5.67
N GLU A 205 -5.12 2.66 -6.68
CA GLU A 205 -3.91 3.46 -6.97
C GLU A 205 -4.22 4.96 -7.09
N ARG A 206 -5.36 5.30 -7.69
CA ARG A 206 -5.83 6.68 -7.80
C ARG A 206 -6.04 7.33 -6.44
N ASP A 207 -6.66 6.61 -5.50
CA ASP A 207 -6.90 7.11 -4.14
C ASP A 207 -5.57 7.36 -3.44
N ILE A 208 -4.60 6.45 -3.59
CA ILE A 208 -3.27 6.56 -2.99
C ILE A 208 -2.51 7.76 -3.56
N ILE A 209 -2.58 8.01 -4.87
CA ILE A 209 -1.92 9.17 -5.50
C ILE A 209 -2.54 10.49 -5.01
N GLU A 210 -3.86 10.56 -4.83
CA GLU A 210 -4.53 11.76 -4.30
C GLU A 210 -4.23 11.94 -2.80
N LEU A 211 -4.22 10.86 -2.03
CA LEU A 211 -3.84 10.85 -0.62
C LEU A 211 -2.40 11.30 -0.41
N GLU A 212 -1.47 10.94 -1.28
CA GLU A 212 -0.08 11.38 -1.18
C GLU A 212 0.02 12.91 -1.25
N LYS A 213 -0.68 13.52 -2.22
CA LYS A 213 -0.73 14.99 -2.34
C LYS A 213 -1.28 15.63 -1.07
N TYR A 214 -2.34 15.03 -0.52
CA TYR A 214 -2.95 15.52 0.72
C TYR A 214 -2.01 15.35 1.92
N PHE A 215 -1.37 14.19 2.07
CA PHE A 215 -0.40 13.89 3.12
C PHE A 215 0.74 14.90 3.15
N TRP A 216 1.34 15.18 1.99
CA TRP A 216 2.40 16.19 1.92
C TRP A 216 1.91 17.60 2.23
N SER A 217 0.68 17.95 1.80
CA SER A 217 0.07 19.23 2.18
C SER A 217 -0.08 19.34 3.70
N LEU A 218 -0.61 18.30 4.33
CA LEU A 218 -0.87 18.24 5.76
C LEU A 218 0.43 18.30 6.58
N ARG A 219 1.43 17.52 6.17
CA ARG A 219 2.77 17.50 6.77
C ARG A 219 3.49 18.84 6.62
N ASN A 220 3.36 19.52 5.49
CA ASN A 220 3.99 20.82 5.25
C ASN A 220 3.35 21.95 6.08
N THR A 221 2.08 21.80 6.46
CA THR A 221 1.41 22.71 7.42
C THR A 221 1.73 22.39 8.89
N ALA A 222 2.28 21.21 9.18
CA ALA A 222 2.61 20.82 10.55
C ALA A 222 3.79 21.64 11.09
N PRO A 223 3.71 22.21 12.31
CA PRO A 223 4.79 23.02 12.89
C PRO A 223 6.12 22.26 13.04
N THR A 224 6.05 20.95 13.23
CA THR A 224 7.21 20.05 13.43
C THR A 224 7.76 19.46 12.13
N GLY A 225 7.07 19.66 10.99
CA GLY A 225 7.44 19.06 9.71
C GLY A 225 7.21 17.54 9.64
N GLN A 226 6.53 16.97 10.62
CA GLN A 226 6.09 15.58 10.70
C GLN A 226 4.61 15.53 11.07
N LEU A 227 3.94 14.42 10.76
CA LEU A 227 2.54 14.21 11.13
C LEU A 227 2.47 13.57 12.52
N ASP A 228 2.71 14.37 13.55
CA ASP A 228 2.70 13.96 14.96
C ASP A 228 1.33 14.19 15.64
N ALA A 229 1.21 13.72 16.88
CA ALA A 229 0.01 13.91 17.68
C ALA A 229 -0.31 15.40 17.88
N GLU A 230 0.69 16.27 18.02
CA GLU A 230 0.49 17.71 18.24
C GLU A 230 -0.12 18.42 17.02
N SER A 231 0.31 18.05 15.81
CA SER A 231 -0.22 18.61 14.56
C SER A 231 -1.62 18.07 14.22
N LEU A 232 -1.92 16.81 14.55
CA LEU A 232 -3.23 16.20 14.27
C LEU A 232 -4.29 16.51 15.33
N THR A 233 -3.91 16.65 16.60
CA THR A 233 -4.85 16.96 17.70
C THR A 233 -5.79 18.14 17.40
N PRO A 234 -5.33 19.31 16.93
CA PRO A 234 -6.23 20.44 16.64
C PRO A 234 -7.15 20.20 15.43
N LEU A 235 -6.85 19.22 14.58
CA LEU A 235 -7.67 18.87 13.42
C LEU A 235 -8.71 17.79 13.76
N LEU A 236 -8.39 16.92 14.73
CA LEU A 236 -9.28 15.89 15.25
C LEU A 236 -10.25 16.43 16.32
N LEU A 237 -9.85 17.50 17.00
CA LEU A 237 -10.64 18.16 18.05
C LEU A 237 -11.30 19.46 17.56
N PRO A 238 -12.60 19.63 17.83
CA PRO A 238 -13.65 18.62 17.86
C PRO A 238 -14.03 18.27 16.39
N PRO A 239 -14.31 16.99 16.06
CA PRO A 239 -15.37 16.27 16.73
C PRO A 239 -15.06 15.07 17.61
N LEU A 240 -13.81 14.63 17.66
CA LEU A 240 -13.44 13.48 18.47
C LEU A 240 -13.34 13.88 19.97
N PRO A 241 -13.77 13.05 20.94
CA PRO A 241 -13.46 13.27 22.35
C PRO A 241 -11.95 13.20 22.59
N ARG A 242 -11.43 14.03 23.51
CA ARG A 242 -9.98 14.09 23.81
C ARG A 242 -9.38 12.73 24.17
N GLY A 243 -10.13 11.89 24.89
CA GLY A 243 -9.69 10.54 25.27
C GLY A 243 -9.50 9.58 24.10
N ALA A 244 -10.10 9.85 22.93
CA ALA A 244 -9.98 9.03 21.72
C ALA A 244 -8.92 9.56 20.74
N VAL A 245 -8.44 10.80 20.88
CA VAL A 245 -7.46 11.39 19.96
C VAL A 245 -6.13 10.65 20.01
N THR A 246 -5.60 10.44 21.21
CA THR A 246 -4.35 9.70 21.42
C THR A 246 -4.49 8.28 20.89
N GLY A 247 -5.61 7.63 21.18
CA GLY A 247 -5.92 6.29 20.69
C GLY A 247 -5.98 6.23 19.16
N LEU A 248 -6.64 7.20 18.51
CA LEU A 248 -6.71 7.26 17.06
C LEU A 248 -5.34 7.45 16.44
N PHE A 249 -4.53 8.36 16.99
CA PHE A 249 -3.15 8.56 16.56
C PHE A 249 -2.34 7.26 16.70
N SER A 250 -2.39 6.64 17.88
CA SER A 250 -1.73 5.36 18.16
C SER A 250 -2.27 4.22 17.30
N ALA A 251 -3.50 4.28 16.79
CA ALA A 251 -4.01 3.27 15.85
C ALA A 251 -3.37 3.41 14.45
N PHE A 252 -3.02 4.63 14.03
CA PHE A 252 -2.35 4.91 12.76
C PHE A 252 -0.82 4.69 12.83
N ASP A 253 -0.15 5.13 13.89
CA ASP A 253 1.31 5.05 14.11
C ASP A 253 1.78 3.60 14.41
N GLU A 254 1.70 2.69 13.44
CA GLU A 254 1.98 1.25 13.59
C GLU A 254 3.37 0.95 14.14
N ASN A 255 4.38 1.74 13.82
CA ASN A 255 5.75 1.51 14.29
C ASN A 255 6.05 2.14 15.68
N GLN A 256 5.13 2.94 16.23
CA GLN A 256 5.25 3.67 17.51
C GLN A 256 6.43 4.64 17.57
N ASP A 257 6.82 5.22 16.44
CA ASP A 257 7.91 6.18 16.36
C ASP A 257 7.46 7.63 16.67
N GLY A 258 6.16 7.83 16.94
CA GLY A 258 5.58 9.10 17.32
C GLY A 258 5.18 10.00 16.16
N HIS A 259 5.25 9.51 14.92
CA HIS A 259 4.73 10.21 13.74
C HIS A 259 4.06 9.22 12.78
N ILE A 260 3.10 9.69 12.00
CA ILE A 260 2.42 8.86 11.00
C ILE A 260 3.09 9.06 9.66
N ASP A 261 3.64 7.98 9.10
CA ASP A 261 4.18 7.98 7.75
C ASP A 261 3.09 7.80 6.68
N PHE A 262 3.46 7.96 5.41
CA PHE A 262 2.49 7.85 4.31
C PHE A 262 1.90 6.43 4.17
N LYS A 263 2.71 5.40 4.45
CA LYS A 263 2.32 4.00 4.35
C LYS A 263 1.33 3.65 5.46
N GLU A 264 1.60 4.10 6.68
CA GLU A 264 0.75 3.98 7.86
C GLU A 264 -0.58 4.70 7.68
N LEU A 265 -0.58 5.91 7.10
CA LEU A 265 -1.81 6.60 6.75
C LEU A 265 -2.66 5.78 5.77
N CYS A 266 -2.07 5.23 4.71
CA CYS A 266 -2.79 4.42 3.73
C CYS A 266 -3.38 3.14 4.36
N CYS A 267 -2.59 2.41 5.14
CA CYS A 267 -3.04 1.20 5.83
C CYS A 267 -4.15 1.50 6.85
N GLY A 268 -4.00 2.55 7.65
CA GLY A 268 -5.01 2.94 8.64
C GLY A 268 -6.32 3.40 8.00
N LEU A 269 -6.25 4.19 6.91
CA LEU A 269 -7.44 4.62 6.17
C LEU A 269 -8.14 3.44 5.50
N SER A 270 -7.37 2.49 4.97
CA SER A 270 -7.90 1.23 4.45
C SER A 270 -8.69 0.47 5.52
N ALA A 271 -8.08 0.21 6.68
CA ALA A 271 -8.69 -0.54 7.77
C ALA A 271 -9.92 0.17 8.37
N ALA A 272 -9.89 1.50 8.48
CA ALA A 272 -10.97 2.29 9.06
C ALA A 272 -12.19 2.44 8.14
N CYS A 273 -11.97 2.55 6.82
CA CYS A 273 -13.01 2.98 5.87
C CYS A 273 -13.32 2.01 4.73
N ARG A 274 -12.33 1.28 4.22
CA ARG A 274 -12.45 0.48 2.99
C ARG A 274 -12.49 -1.02 3.24
N GLY A 275 -11.96 -1.48 4.36
CA GLY A 275 -12.01 -2.87 4.80
C GLY A 275 -13.43 -3.35 5.18
N PRO A 276 -13.63 -4.68 5.28
CA PRO A 276 -14.88 -5.26 5.75
C PRO A 276 -15.20 -4.81 7.19
N LYS A 277 -16.47 -4.96 7.61
CA LYS A 277 -16.94 -4.57 8.95
C LYS A 277 -16.03 -5.12 10.07
N THR A 278 -15.55 -6.35 9.93
CA THR A 278 -14.63 -6.98 10.88
C THR A 278 -13.30 -6.22 11.01
N GLU A 279 -12.70 -5.79 9.90
CA GLU A 279 -11.45 -5.02 9.92
C GLU A 279 -11.66 -3.63 10.54
N ARG A 280 -12.79 -2.98 10.22
CA ARG A 280 -13.17 -1.68 10.82
C ARG A 280 -13.35 -1.79 12.34
N LEU A 281 -13.94 -2.88 12.80
CA LEU A 281 -14.09 -3.17 14.24
C LEU A 281 -12.73 -3.47 14.90
N LYS A 282 -11.83 -4.20 14.23
CA LYS A 282 -10.46 -4.41 14.71
C LYS A 282 -9.69 -3.09 14.81
N PHE A 283 -9.85 -2.20 13.82
CA PHE A 283 -9.29 -0.86 13.88
C PHE A 283 -9.86 -0.05 15.05
N CYS A 284 -11.18 -0.13 15.28
CA CYS A 284 -11.83 0.47 16.44
C CYS A 284 -11.26 -0.04 17.77
N TYR A 285 -11.04 -1.35 17.89
CA TYR A 285 -10.41 -1.94 19.07
C TYR A 285 -9.00 -1.36 19.30
N LYS A 286 -8.21 -1.24 18.24
CA LYS A 286 -6.85 -0.68 18.27
C LYS A 286 -6.79 0.77 18.78
N ILE A 287 -7.89 1.53 18.65
CA ILE A 287 -7.97 2.90 19.20
C ILE A 287 -7.99 2.89 20.73
N PHE A 288 -8.53 1.83 21.35
CA PHE A 288 -8.66 1.75 22.81
C PHE A 288 -7.54 0.96 23.48
N ASP A 289 -6.87 0.08 22.73
CA ASP A 289 -5.68 -0.67 23.13
C ASP A 289 -4.43 0.24 23.03
N LEU A 290 -4.15 0.99 24.11
CA LEU A 290 -3.13 2.04 24.11
C LEU A 290 -1.72 1.48 24.27
N ASP A 291 -1.56 0.34 24.95
CA ASP A 291 -0.28 -0.32 25.16
C ASP A 291 0.03 -1.43 24.14
N ARG A 292 -0.95 -1.81 23.31
CA ARG A 292 -0.85 -2.82 22.25
C ARG A 292 -0.46 -4.20 22.75
N ASP A 293 -0.87 -4.54 23.96
CA ASP A 293 -0.68 -5.88 24.49
C ASP A 293 -1.72 -6.89 23.92
N GLY A 294 -2.71 -6.39 23.15
CA GLY A 294 -3.76 -7.17 22.53
C GLY A 294 -4.96 -7.45 23.44
N VAL A 295 -4.99 -6.88 24.65
CA VAL A 295 -6.07 -7.03 25.64
C VAL A 295 -6.43 -5.70 26.29
N LEU A 296 -7.71 -5.31 26.28
CA LEU A 296 -8.12 -4.09 26.97
C LEU A 296 -8.15 -4.34 28.48
N ASN A 297 -7.26 -3.68 29.21
CA ASN A 297 -7.26 -3.70 30.67
C ASN A 297 -8.44 -2.88 31.24
N LYS A 298 -8.68 -2.96 32.55
CA LYS A 298 -9.78 -2.25 33.22
C LYS A 298 -9.84 -0.76 32.89
N ALA A 299 -8.69 -0.07 32.86
CA ALA A 299 -8.65 1.37 32.61
C ALA A 299 -9.01 1.70 31.16
N GLU A 300 -8.46 0.96 30.20
CA GLU A 300 -8.76 1.11 28.77
C GLU A 300 -10.22 0.77 28.45
N LEU A 301 -10.75 -0.28 29.08
CA LEU A 301 -12.13 -0.70 28.93
C LEU A 301 -13.13 0.37 29.42
N ILE A 302 -12.88 0.95 30.59
CA ILE A 302 -13.70 2.05 31.12
C ILE A 302 -13.62 3.27 30.18
N ASN A 303 -12.41 3.59 29.70
CA ASN A 303 -12.22 4.69 28.74
C ASN A 303 -13.00 4.43 27.44
N MET A 304 -12.93 3.21 26.90
CA MET A 304 -13.67 2.80 25.70
C MET A 304 -15.16 3.00 25.87
N VAL A 305 -15.78 2.40 26.89
CA VAL A 305 -17.23 2.48 27.08
C VAL A 305 -17.69 3.92 27.31
N THR A 306 -16.91 4.70 28.05
CA THR A 306 -17.20 6.12 28.30
C THR A 306 -17.22 6.93 26.99
N ILE A 307 -16.21 6.76 26.14
CA ILE A 307 -16.09 7.45 24.85
C ILE A 307 -17.23 7.03 23.90
N LEU A 308 -17.49 5.72 23.80
CA LEU A 308 -18.55 5.20 22.93
C LEU A 308 -19.92 5.74 23.34
N ILE A 309 -20.23 5.77 24.63
CA ILE A 309 -21.49 6.31 25.15
C ILE A 309 -21.59 7.82 24.95
N GLN A 310 -20.50 8.56 25.15
CA GLN A 310 -20.49 10.00 24.87
C GLN A 310 -20.90 10.27 23.41
N ILE A 311 -20.26 9.59 22.45
CA ILE A 311 -20.51 9.79 21.03
C ILE A 311 -21.91 9.28 20.64
N ALA A 312 -22.35 8.14 21.18
CA ALA A 312 -23.68 7.62 20.92
C ALA A 312 -24.78 8.57 21.42
N ASN A 313 -24.63 9.13 22.62
CA ASN A 313 -25.56 10.12 23.18
C ASN A 313 -25.55 11.44 22.39
N GLU A 314 -24.38 11.90 21.91
CA GLU A 314 -24.29 13.04 21.00
C GLU A 314 -25.02 12.76 19.67
N SER A 315 -24.89 11.55 19.12
CA SER A 315 -25.59 11.12 17.91
C SER A 315 -27.11 11.06 18.08
N LEU A 316 -27.59 10.53 19.22
CA LEU A 316 -29.03 10.50 19.56
C LEU A 316 -29.64 11.91 19.62
N LYS A 317 -28.95 12.87 20.22
CA LYS A 317 -29.39 14.28 20.25
C LYS A 317 -29.52 14.87 18.84
N ASN A 318 -28.58 14.54 17.96
CA ASN A 318 -28.61 14.99 16.56
C ASN A 318 -29.81 14.40 15.80
N HIS A 319 -30.20 13.15 16.08
CA HIS A 319 -31.37 12.51 15.46
C HIS A 319 -32.70 13.03 16.00
N ASN A 320 -32.82 13.26 17.32
CA ASN A 320 -34.06 13.75 17.94
C ASN A 320 -34.39 15.21 17.58
N SER A 321 -33.38 16.00 17.21
CA SER A 321 -33.54 17.37 16.67
C SER A 321 -34.30 17.40 15.32
N ARG A 322 -34.51 16.25 14.69
CA ARG A 322 -35.20 16.09 13.39
C ARG A 322 -36.72 15.88 13.52
N ALA A 323 -37.23 15.58 14.73
CA ALA A 323 -38.63 15.19 14.97
C ALA A 323 -39.53 16.32 15.51
N SER A 324 -39.14 17.59 15.36
CA SER A 324 -39.99 18.72 15.77
C SER A 324 -41.02 19.08 14.69
N THR A 325 -41.96 18.18 14.43
CA THR A 325 -43.33 18.53 14.00
C THR A 325 -44.26 18.20 15.17
N PRO A 326 -45.02 19.18 15.70
CA PRO A 326 -45.90 18.94 16.84
C PRO A 326 -47.22 18.35 16.32
N ASP A 327 -47.24 17.06 16.02
CA ASP A 327 -48.51 16.33 15.93
C ASP A 327 -48.62 15.43 17.16
N GLY A 328 -49.57 15.81 18.02
CA GLY A 328 -49.85 15.11 19.26
C GLY A 328 -50.29 13.68 19.00
N ASN A 329 -49.54 12.74 19.54
CA ASN A 329 -50.08 11.56 20.19
C ASN A 329 -49.00 10.94 21.06
N ASP A 330 -49.32 10.80 22.34
CA ASP A 330 -48.53 10.10 23.34
C ASP A 330 -48.24 8.66 22.88
N SER A 331 -46.97 8.37 22.62
CA SER A 331 -46.42 7.02 22.71
C SER A 331 -45.18 7.08 23.59
N ASP A 332 -45.37 6.60 24.82
CA ASP A 332 -44.44 6.49 25.94
C ASP A 332 -43.25 5.56 25.60
N GLY A 333 -42.30 6.10 24.84
CA GLY A 333 -41.05 5.46 24.46
C GLY A 333 -39.94 6.51 24.37
N GLN A 334 -39.64 7.18 25.48
CA GLN A 334 -38.46 8.03 25.57
C GLN A 334 -37.21 7.13 25.43
N ASP A 335 -36.47 7.27 24.33
CA ASP A 335 -35.13 6.72 24.20
C ASP A 335 -34.26 7.31 25.32
N LYS A 336 -34.12 6.58 26.42
CA LYS A 336 -33.30 6.99 27.56
C LYS A 336 -31.83 7.07 27.10
N PRO A 337 -31.07 8.07 27.57
CA PRO A 337 -29.64 8.16 27.28
C PRO A 337 -28.94 6.88 27.74
N PHE A 338 -27.94 6.44 26.99
CA PHE A 338 -27.17 5.25 27.33
C PHE A 338 -26.44 5.45 28.66
N ASP A 339 -26.50 4.44 29.53
CA ASP A 339 -25.90 4.45 30.86
C ASP A 339 -24.64 3.56 30.87
N VAL A 340 -23.53 4.13 31.37
CA VAL A 340 -22.23 3.47 31.45
C VAL A 340 -22.31 2.19 32.29
N ASP A 341 -22.98 2.24 33.43
CA ASP A 341 -23.01 1.12 34.37
C ASP A 341 -23.72 -0.11 33.77
N VAL A 342 -24.78 0.11 32.99
CA VAL A 342 -25.54 -0.98 32.34
C VAL A 342 -24.70 -1.70 31.29
N TYR A 343 -23.93 -0.98 30.49
CA TYR A 343 -23.09 -1.59 29.46
C TYR A 343 -21.87 -2.28 30.05
N LEU A 344 -21.28 -1.75 31.12
CA LEU A 344 -20.21 -2.44 31.86
C LEU A 344 -20.72 -3.72 32.53
N LEU A 345 -21.94 -3.72 33.06
CA LEU A 345 -22.59 -4.93 33.59
C LEU A 345 -22.78 -6.01 32.51
N ASN A 346 -23.29 -5.64 31.33
CA ASN A 346 -23.46 -6.59 30.22
C ASN A 346 -22.13 -7.11 29.67
N LEU A 347 -21.05 -6.34 29.81
CA LEU A 347 -19.72 -6.69 29.35
C LEU A 347 -19.00 -7.61 30.36
N ARG A 348 -19.31 -7.50 31.66
CA ARG A 348 -18.72 -8.32 32.74
C ARG A 348 -18.71 -9.81 32.44
N ASP A 349 -19.82 -10.36 31.95
CA ASP A 349 -19.95 -11.79 31.69
C ASP A 349 -19.10 -12.27 30.49
N LYS A 350 -18.55 -11.34 29.71
CA LYS A 350 -17.67 -11.57 28.55
C LYS A 350 -16.19 -11.27 28.84
N LEU A 351 -15.84 -10.87 30.06
CA LEU A 351 -14.46 -10.55 30.43
C LEU A 351 -13.68 -11.81 30.78
N VAL A 352 -12.43 -11.87 30.33
CA VAL A 352 -11.49 -12.95 30.62
C VAL A 352 -10.56 -12.51 31.74
N THR A 353 -10.11 -13.44 32.58
CA THR A 353 -9.05 -13.16 33.54
C THR A 353 -7.74 -12.91 32.79
N SER A 354 -7.20 -11.69 32.92
CA SER A 354 -5.93 -11.25 32.35
C SER A 354 -4.82 -12.26 32.66
N PRO A 355 -4.02 -12.68 31.66
CA PRO A 355 -2.89 -13.54 31.89
C PRO A 355 -1.86 -12.80 32.73
N GLN A 356 -1.81 -13.09 34.03
CA GLN A 356 -0.71 -12.67 34.91
C GLN A 356 0.62 -13.03 34.23
N ARG A 357 1.38 -12.01 33.80
CA ARG A 357 2.76 -12.20 33.31
C ARG A 357 3.58 -12.82 34.45
N LYS A 358 3.70 -14.15 34.46
CA LYS A 358 4.74 -14.80 35.24
C LYS A 358 6.08 -14.39 34.61
N PRO A 359 7.03 -13.85 35.39
CA PRO A 359 8.34 -13.52 34.85
C PRO A 359 8.99 -14.80 34.30
N VAL A 360 9.38 -14.75 33.01
CA VAL A 360 9.93 -15.89 32.25
C VAL A 360 11.31 -16.32 32.76
N PHE A 361 12.00 -15.48 33.55
CA PHE A 361 13.26 -15.81 34.19
C PHE A 361 13.14 -15.71 35.70
N GLN A 362 13.09 -16.86 36.36
CA GLN A 362 13.31 -17.00 37.79
C GLN A 362 14.69 -17.64 37.98
N LEU A 363 15.74 -16.81 38.07
CA LEU A 363 17.08 -17.26 38.43
C LEU A 363 17.20 -17.27 39.97
N GLY A 364 16.99 -18.44 40.57
CA GLY A 364 17.24 -18.69 42.00
C GLY A 364 16.58 -19.98 42.47
N PRO A 365 17.21 -20.77 43.36
CA PRO A 365 16.69 -22.08 43.74
C PRO A 365 15.49 -21.95 44.68
N ASN A 366 14.45 -22.71 44.37
CA ASN A 366 13.23 -22.87 45.18
C ASN A 366 13.54 -23.09 46.66
N LYS A 367 12.92 -22.29 47.52
CA LYS A 367 12.60 -22.70 48.90
C LYS A 367 11.12 -22.44 49.15
N GLU A 368 10.41 -23.53 49.32
CA GLU A 368 9.08 -23.58 49.93
C GLU A 368 9.15 -23.08 51.38
N ASP A 369 8.07 -22.43 51.78
CA ASP A 369 7.56 -22.19 53.14
C ASP A 369 8.45 -21.45 54.16
N SER A 370 8.07 -20.20 54.48
CA SER A 370 7.40 -19.85 55.74
C SER A 370 7.53 -18.35 56.08
N SER A 371 6.42 -17.80 56.56
CA SER A 371 6.21 -16.55 57.30
C SER A 371 7.43 -15.84 57.91
N SER A 372 7.58 -14.53 57.70
CA SER A 372 7.60 -13.50 58.75
C SER A 372 8.00 -12.11 58.21
N GLU A 373 7.50 -11.09 58.89
CA GLU A 373 7.68 -9.65 58.70
C GLU A 373 9.15 -9.20 58.54
N SER A 374 9.38 -8.10 57.81
CA SER A 374 9.89 -6.82 58.38
C SER A 374 10.50 -5.88 57.32
N THR A 375 9.91 -4.68 57.25
CA THR A 375 10.52 -3.32 57.16
C THR A 375 11.79 -3.01 56.35
N LEU A 376 11.62 -1.94 55.54
CA LEU A 376 12.49 -0.75 55.32
C LEU A 376 13.46 -0.69 54.11
N GLU A 377 13.22 0.37 53.31
CA GLU A 377 14.16 1.25 52.56
C GLU A 377 14.88 0.67 51.32
N ASN A 378 15.09 1.36 50.20
CA ASN A 378 14.75 2.67 49.67
C ASN A 378 15.08 2.69 48.16
N ASP A 379 14.31 3.48 47.42
CA ASP A 379 14.68 4.37 46.30
C ASP A 379 15.77 3.97 45.28
N MET A 380 15.36 3.90 44.00
CA MET A 380 15.80 4.77 42.89
C MET A 380 15.36 4.14 41.56
N GLU A 381 14.37 4.76 40.91
CA GLU A 381 14.15 4.87 39.45
C GLU A 381 12.65 5.05 39.18
N ASN A 382 12.16 6.29 39.31
CA ASN A 382 10.80 6.63 38.89
C ASN A 382 10.75 8.09 38.47
N ASP A 383 11.18 8.38 37.23
CA ASP A 383 11.05 9.73 36.66
C ASP A 383 10.74 9.77 35.14
N ALA A 384 10.36 8.64 34.53
CA ALA A 384 9.96 8.61 33.11
C ALA A 384 8.49 8.19 32.88
N GLN A 385 7.82 7.54 33.85
CA GLN A 385 6.48 7.00 33.66
C GLN A 385 5.35 7.99 34.03
N ASN A 386 5.68 9.11 34.69
CA ASN A 386 4.67 10.00 35.28
C ASN A 386 4.15 11.12 34.35
N SER A 387 4.60 11.15 33.09
CA SER A 387 4.13 12.15 32.11
C SER A 387 2.94 11.69 31.26
N LYS A 388 2.65 10.39 31.16
CA LYS A 388 1.53 9.86 30.34
C LYS A 388 0.27 9.51 31.16
N LEU A 389 0.35 9.46 32.50
CA LEU A 389 -0.78 9.20 33.40
C LEU A 389 -1.68 10.43 33.69
N SER A 390 -1.25 11.63 33.32
CA SER A 390 -1.95 12.88 33.69
C SER A 390 -3.31 13.04 32.97
N ALA A 391 -3.46 12.50 31.76
CA ALA A 391 -4.72 12.55 31.02
C ALA A 391 -5.77 11.58 31.61
N ALA A 392 -5.34 10.40 32.07
CA ALA A 392 -6.20 9.41 32.74
C ALA A 392 -6.65 9.88 34.13
N GLN A 393 -5.79 10.61 34.86
CA GLN A 393 -6.12 11.15 36.18
C GLN A 393 -7.13 12.31 36.15
N SER A 394 -7.27 13.02 35.04
CA SER A 394 -8.24 14.11 34.92
C SER A 394 -9.68 13.61 34.72
N LEU A 395 -9.86 12.43 34.12
CA LEU A 395 -11.17 11.77 33.92
C LEU A 395 -11.61 10.94 35.13
N SER A 396 -10.68 10.47 35.98
CA SER A 396 -11.03 9.72 37.20
C SER A 396 -11.86 10.55 38.18
N SER A 397 -11.69 11.88 38.20
CA SER A 397 -12.38 12.78 39.13
C SER A 397 -13.88 12.98 38.85
N VAL A 398 -14.35 12.68 37.63
CA VAL A 398 -15.76 12.88 37.25
C VAL A 398 -16.62 11.66 37.63
N TYR A 399 -16.02 10.47 37.70
CA TYR A 399 -16.71 9.20 38.01
C TYR A 399 -16.24 8.55 39.32
N SER A 400 -15.53 9.29 40.18
CA SER A 400 -15.03 8.82 41.48
C SER A 400 -16.09 8.31 42.48
N ASN A 401 -17.39 8.35 42.13
CA ASN A 401 -18.50 7.88 42.96
C ASN A 401 -19.45 6.90 42.23
N GLY A 402 -19.05 6.30 41.10
CA GLY A 402 -19.90 5.41 40.29
C GLY A 402 -19.65 3.91 40.52
N VAL A 403 -20.73 3.12 40.44
CA VAL A 403 -20.75 1.65 40.62
C VAL A 403 -19.86 0.92 39.59
N ALA A 404 -19.59 1.56 38.43
CA ALA A 404 -18.66 1.11 37.39
C ALA A 404 -17.32 0.53 37.89
N TYR A 405 -16.68 1.18 38.88
CA TYR A 405 -15.35 0.76 39.36
C TYR A 405 -15.39 -0.52 40.20
N GLU A 406 -16.55 -0.87 40.78
CA GLU A 406 -16.75 -2.10 41.54
C GLU A 406 -17.16 -3.29 40.67
N ILE A 407 -17.75 -3.04 39.49
CA ILE A 407 -18.27 -4.09 38.59
C ILE A 407 -17.13 -4.86 37.90
N ILE A 408 -16.02 -4.18 37.56
CA ILE A 408 -14.88 -4.75 36.83
C ILE A 408 -13.69 -4.84 37.76
N THR A 409 -13.13 -6.03 37.95
CA THR A 409 -11.95 -6.26 38.78
C THR A 409 -10.66 -6.02 37.99
N GLU A 410 -9.54 -5.74 38.67
CA GLU A 410 -8.27 -5.42 37.98
C GLU A 410 -7.67 -6.59 37.19
N ASP A 411 -8.08 -7.82 37.52
CA ASP A 411 -7.69 -9.02 36.83
C ASP A 411 -8.55 -9.32 35.60
N MET A 412 -9.55 -8.50 35.26
CA MET A 412 -10.37 -8.68 34.07
C MET A 412 -9.81 -7.91 32.86
N ALA A 413 -9.83 -8.55 31.70
CA ALA A 413 -9.46 -7.96 30.43
C ALA A 413 -10.43 -8.38 29.31
N LEU A 414 -10.59 -7.53 28.30
CA LEU A 414 -11.38 -7.83 27.10
C LEU A 414 -10.43 -8.13 25.93
N THR A 415 -10.55 -9.31 25.32
CA THR A 415 -9.75 -9.64 24.14
C THR A 415 -10.36 -9.04 22.87
N GLN A 416 -9.57 -8.96 21.79
CA GLN A 416 -10.09 -8.52 20.49
C GLN A 416 -11.27 -9.39 20.02
N GLU A 417 -11.20 -10.71 20.18
CA GLU A 417 -12.26 -11.64 19.76
C GLU A 417 -13.57 -11.39 20.52
N ASP A 418 -13.48 -11.23 21.84
CA ASP A 418 -14.63 -10.94 22.69
C ASP A 418 -15.24 -9.58 22.38
N PHE A 419 -14.40 -8.57 22.09
CA PHE A 419 -14.87 -7.26 21.63
C PHE A 419 -15.65 -7.37 20.32
N LEU A 420 -15.17 -8.15 19.35
CA LEU A 420 -15.86 -8.34 18.07
C LEU A 420 -17.26 -8.93 18.30
N ILE A 421 -17.38 -9.96 19.13
CA ILE A 421 -18.67 -10.58 19.47
C ILE A 421 -19.58 -9.56 20.20
N TRP A 422 -19.06 -8.88 21.22
CA TRP A 422 -19.80 -7.87 21.98
C TRP A 422 -20.31 -6.71 21.10
N SER A 423 -19.49 -6.24 20.16
CA SER A 423 -19.82 -5.14 19.26
C SER A 423 -21.02 -5.43 18.35
N VAL A 424 -21.21 -6.69 17.96
CA VAL A 424 -22.32 -7.12 17.09
C VAL A 424 -23.57 -7.49 17.89
N GLU A 425 -23.41 -8.17 19.03
CA GLU A 425 -24.55 -8.71 19.76
C GLU A 425 -25.23 -7.70 20.71
N ALA A 426 -24.45 -6.84 21.37
CA ALA A 426 -24.93 -6.05 22.50
C ALA A 426 -24.63 -4.55 22.38
N ALA A 427 -23.66 -4.15 21.56
CA ALA A 427 -23.15 -2.78 21.53
C ALA A 427 -23.18 -2.12 20.16
N GLU A 428 -23.94 -2.65 19.20
CA GLU A 428 -24.01 -2.08 17.85
C GLU A 428 -24.48 -0.61 17.88
N ALA A 429 -25.40 -0.27 18.79
CA ALA A 429 -25.89 1.09 18.99
C ALA A 429 -24.83 2.07 19.56
N LEU A 430 -23.79 1.56 20.22
CA LEU A 430 -22.69 2.36 20.77
C LEU A 430 -21.52 2.46 19.79
N VAL A 431 -21.18 1.35 19.15
CA VAL A 431 -20.01 1.22 18.27
C VAL A 431 -20.27 1.85 16.90
N THR A 432 -21.49 1.75 16.36
CA THR A 432 -21.80 2.30 15.03
C THR A 432 -21.62 3.82 14.96
N PRO A 433 -22.15 4.64 15.90
CA PRO A 433 -21.91 6.08 15.89
C PRO A 433 -20.43 6.46 15.98
N PHE A 434 -19.64 5.66 16.70
CA PHE A 434 -18.19 5.85 16.78
C PHE A 434 -17.50 5.54 15.45
N LEU A 435 -17.82 4.41 14.83
CA LEU A 435 -17.30 4.03 13.52
C LEU A 435 -17.68 5.06 12.44
N ASP A 436 -18.89 5.61 12.48
CA ASP A 436 -19.33 6.67 11.56
C ASP A 436 -18.54 7.96 11.78
N LEU A 437 -18.25 8.32 13.05
CA LEU A 437 -17.41 9.46 13.36
C LEU A 437 -15.98 9.29 12.84
N VAL A 438 -15.37 8.13 13.08
CA VAL A 438 -14.03 7.80 12.56
C VAL A 438 -14.03 7.81 11.03
N PHE A 439 -15.08 7.26 10.41
CA PHE A 439 -15.25 7.26 8.97
C PHE A 439 -15.26 8.68 8.40
N GLU A 440 -16.01 9.60 9.01
CA GLU A 440 -16.03 10.99 8.55
C GLU A 440 -14.71 11.73 8.80
N ILE A 441 -14.05 11.50 9.94
CA ILE A 441 -12.71 12.05 10.22
C ILE A 441 -11.73 11.62 9.12
N CYS A 442 -11.76 10.36 8.70
CA CYS A 442 -10.90 9.85 7.64
C CYS A 442 -11.12 10.57 6.30
N HIS A 443 -12.36 10.96 5.99
CA HIS A 443 -12.68 11.64 4.73
C HIS A 443 -12.47 13.16 4.79
N ILE A 444 -12.90 13.80 5.87
CA ILE A 444 -12.87 15.26 6.02
C ILE A 444 -11.49 15.76 6.48
N VAL A 445 -10.92 15.10 7.49
CA VAL A 445 -9.66 15.54 8.13
C VAL A 445 -8.44 14.90 7.48
N LEU A 446 -8.51 13.60 7.17
CA LEU A 446 -7.38 12.85 6.60
C LEU A 446 -7.41 12.77 5.06
N GLY A 447 -8.41 13.36 4.43
CA GLY A 447 -8.44 13.59 2.98
C GLY A 447 -8.76 12.36 2.13
N LEU A 448 -9.34 11.30 2.71
CA LEU A 448 -9.80 10.15 1.93
C LEU A 448 -10.98 10.53 1.03
N ARG A 449 -10.88 10.21 -0.25
CA ARG A 449 -11.94 10.50 -1.21
C ARG A 449 -13.13 9.56 -1.04
N PRO A 450 -14.38 10.10 -1.02
CA PRO A 450 -15.58 9.28 -1.05
C PRO A 450 -15.67 8.46 -2.35
N GLN A 451 -16.13 7.21 -2.24
CA GLN A 451 -16.26 6.31 -3.40
C GLN A 451 -17.38 6.75 -4.35
N CYS A 452 -18.40 7.41 -3.82
CA CYS A 452 -19.54 7.87 -4.62
C CYS A 452 -20.12 9.19 -4.12
N ARG A 453 -20.93 9.83 -4.99
CA ARG A 453 -21.57 11.13 -4.73
C ARG A 453 -22.57 11.09 -3.56
N HIS A 454 -23.25 9.96 -3.37
CA HIS A 454 -24.19 9.78 -2.25
C HIS A 454 -23.44 9.71 -0.92
N GLN A 455 -22.35 8.96 -0.87
CA GLN A 455 -21.49 8.88 0.30
C GLN A 455 -20.85 10.23 0.61
N GLU A 456 -20.38 10.96 -0.41
CA GLU A 456 -19.89 12.34 -0.26
C GLU A 456 -20.95 13.24 0.40
N ARG A 457 -22.21 13.14 -0.03
CA ARG A 457 -23.33 13.86 0.57
C ARG A 457 -23.51 13.51 2.04
N ASP A 458 -23.53 12.22 2.35
CA ASP A 458 -23.80 11.73 3.71
C ASP A 458 -22.70 12.15 4.68
N ILE A 459 -21.43 12.05 4.28
CA ILE A 459 -20.27 12.51 5.05
C ILE A 459 -20.38 14.00 5.34
N VAL A 460 -20.52 14.83 4.28
CA VAL A 460 -20.50 16.30 4.42
C VAL A 460 -21.71 16.79 5.22
N LEU A 461 -22.91 16.27 4.95
CA LEU A 461 -24.11 16.65 5.70
C LEU A 461 -24.08 16.10 7.13
N GLY A 462 -23.49 14.93 7.36
CA GLY A 462 -23.25 14.39 8.69
C GLY A 462 -22.37 15.32 9.50
N TRP A 463 -21.21 15.67 8.96
CA TRP A 463 -20.26 16.60 9.57
C TRP A 463 -20.88 17.96 9.86
N LEU A 464 -21.61 18.52 8.89
CA LEU A 464 -22.29 19.82 9.04
C LEU A 464 -23.33 19.78 10.17
N ARG A 465 -24.11 18.69 10.31
CA ARG A 465 -25.07 18.55 11.41
C ARG A 465 -24.39 18.60 12.78
N ARG A 466 -23.25 17.92 12.92
CA ARG A 466 -22.45 17.95 14.16
C ARG A 466 -21.98 19.35 14.49
N GLU A 467 -21.42 20.06 13.51
CA GLU A 467 -20.94 21.43 13.71
C GLU A 467 -22.06 22.41 14.02
N VAL A 468 -23.23 22.29 13.36
CA VAL A 468 -24.40 23.13 13.65
C VAL A 468 -24.92 22.88 15.08
N HIS A 469 -24.97 21.62 15.54
CA HIS A 469 -25.47 21.30 16.88
C HIS A 469 -24.54 21.82 17.99
N ARG A 470 -23.23 21.85 17.75
CA ARG A 470 -22.25 22.42 18.69
C ARG A 470 -22.46 23.91 18.94
N GLY A 471 -23.02 24.60 17.95
CA GLY A 471 -23.18 26.04 17.98
C GLY A 471 -21.86 26.79 17.83
N TYR A 472 -21.98 28.11 17.80
CA TYR A 472 -20.85 29.00 17.56
C TYR A 472 -20.17 29.38 18.87
N SER A 473 -18.84 29.41 18.86
CA SER A 473 -18.03 29.93 19.96
C SER A 473 -17.15 31.09 19.51
N VAL A 474 -16.88 32.01 20.44
CA VAL A 474 -16.09 33.21 20.17
C VAL A 474 -14.63 32.81 19.86
N GLY A 475 -14.09 33.31 18.76
CA GLY A 475 -12.73 32.99 18.29
C GLY A 475 -12.64 31.88 17.25
N GLN A 476 -13.77 31.29 16.84
CA GLN A 476 -13.79 30.32 15.74
C GLN A 476 -13.58 30.98 14.37
N PHE A 477 -12.80 30.31 13.52
CA PHE A 477 -12.64 30.68 12.12
C PHE A 477 -13.60 29.86 11.25
N TRP A 478 -14.35 30.54 10.40
CA TRP A 478 -15.30 29.93 9.48
C TRP A 478 -14.95 30.28 8.05
N TYR A 479 -14.87 29.27 7.20
CA TYR A 479 -14.71 29.45 5.77
C TYR A 479 -16.09 29.54 5.13
N LEU A 480 -16.37 30.66 4.46
CA LEU A 480 -17.63 30.87 3.77
C LEU A 480 -17.61 30.21 2.40
N VAL A 481 -18.66 29.48 2.10
CA VAL A 481 -18.88 28.84 0.79
C VAL A 481 -19.97 29.61 0.06
N SER A 482 -19.78 29.85 -1.25
CA SER A 482 -20.80 30.51 -2.08
C SER A 482 -22.12 29.73 -2.04
N SER A 483 -23.24 30.45 -1.87
CA SER A 483 -24.58 29.85 -1.91
C SER A 483 -24.88 29.19 -3.26
N GLU A 484 -24.36 29.76 -4.36
CA GLU A 484 -24.49 29.19 -5.70
C GLU A 484 -23.71 27.88 -5.85
N TRP A 485 -22.50 27.84 -5.29
CA TRP A 485 -21.69 26.62 -5.27
C TRP A 485 -22.36 25.54 -4.43
N TRP A 486 -22.86 25.89 -3.24
CA TRP A 486 -23.54 24.95 -2.35
C TRP A 486 -24.81 24.37 -2.98
N ALA A 487 -25.62 25.21 -3.64
CA ALA A 487 -26.80 24.75 -4.39
C ALA A 487 -26.41 23.81 -5.54
N SER A 488 -25.32 24.12 -6.26
CA SER A 488 -24.81 23.28 -7.34
C SER A 488 -24.28 21.92 -6.83
N TRP A 489 -23.57 21.92 -5.70
CA TRP A 489 -23.09 20.69 -5.06
C TRP A 489 -24.23 19.83 -4.51
N LEU A 490 -25.25 20.44 -3.91
CA LEU A 490 -26.46 19.72 -3.48
C LEU A 490 -27.20 19.09 -4.66
N ALA A 491 -27.26 19.76 -5.81
CA ALA A 491 -27.83 19.20 -7.03
C ALA A 491 -26.99 18.04 -7.57
N TYR A 492 -25.66 18.22 -7.67
CA TYR A 492 -24.70 17.20 -8.10
C TYR A 492 -24.80 15.91 -7.28
N THR A 493 -24.93 16.04 -5.95
CA THR A 493 -25.06 14.91 -5.04
C THR A 493 -26.49 14.36 -4.93
N ALA A 494 -27.51 15.10 -5.38
CA ALA A 494 -28.92 14.66 -5.39
C ALA A 494 -29.30 13.87 -6.66
N THR A 495 -28.67 14.17 -7.80
CA THR A 495 -28.96 13.52 -9.09
C THR A 495 -28.37 12.11 -9.11
N GLY A 496 -29.18 11.09 -8.77
CA GLY A 496 -28.75 9.69 -8.87
C GLY A 496 -29.45 8.65 -7.99
N ALA A 497 -30.60 8.93 -7.36
CA ALA A 497 -31.31 7.94 -6.54
C ALA A 497 -31.75 6.66 -7.31
N THR A 498 -31.68 6.67 -8.65
CA THR A 498 -31.97 5.53 -9.52
C THR A 498 -30.72 4.77 -10.00
N ASP A 499 -29.52 5.23 -9.68
CA ASP A 499 -28.28 4.52 -10.05
C ASP A 499 -27.84 3.61 -8.91
N SER A 500 -27.59 2.36 -9.30
CA SER A 500 -27.16 1.19 -8.53
C SER A 500 -25.81 1.34 -7.81
N CYS A 501 -25.45 2.53 -7.32
CA CYS A 501 -24.13 2.81 -6.79
C CYS A 501 -23.89 2.22 -5.38
N CYS A 502 -24.96 1.97 -4.61
CA CYS A 502 -24.88 1.50 -3.21
C CYS A 502 -25.67 0.19 -2.93
N ARG A 503 -26.13 -0.54 -3.97
CA ARG A 503 -26.73 -1.88 -3.83
C ARG A 503 -25.83 -2.94 -4.43
N GLN A 504 -24.68 -3.19 -3.82
CA GLN A 504 -24.15 -4.55 -3.77
C GLN A 504 -23.81 -4.83 -2.31
N PRO A 505 -24.45 -5.84 -1.66
CA PRO A 505 -23.77 -6.47 -0.55
C PRO A 505 -22.42 -6.98 -1.09
N PRO A 506 -21.35 -7.03 -0.26
CA PRO A 506 -20.08 -7.55 -0.72
C PRO A 506 -20.36 -8.90 -1.37
N ARG A 507 -19.86 -9.08 -2.60
CA ARG A 507 -19.88 -10.38 -3.26
C ARG A 507 -19.41 -11.38 -2.22
N THR A 508 -20.25 -12.37 -1.92
CA THR A 508 -19.83 -13.61 -1.29
C THR A 508 -18.80 -14.23 -2.22
N VAL A 509 -17.55 -13.79 -2.11
CA VAL A 509 -16.40 -14.52 -2.58
C VAL A 509 -16.17 -15.56 -1.50
N ASP A 510 -16.38 -16.80 -1.91
CA ASP A 510 -16.37 -18.03 -1.13
C ASP A 510 -15.73 -17.95 0.26
N GLU A 511 -16.54 -18.34 1.25
CA GLU A 511 -16.03 -18.97 2.46
C GLU A 511 -14.94 -20.00 2.07
N ALA A 512 -13.83 -19.95 2.80
CA ALA A 512 -12.64 -20.81 2.68
C ALA A 512 -11.53 -20.33 1.73
N ILE A 513 -10.79 -19.31 2.16
CA ILE A 513 -9.34 -19.48 2.35
C ILE A 513 -8.99 -18.91 3.72
N VAL A 514 -8.66 -19.79 4.66
CA VAL A 514 -7.88 -19.42 5.85
C VAL A 514 -6.56 -18.87 5.32
N CYS A 515 -6.43 -17.54 5.26
CA CYS A 515 -5.11 -16.92 5.13
C CYS A 515 -4.43 -17.15 6.47
N ASP A 516 -3.68 -18.26 6.51
CA ASP A 516 -2.76 -18.64 7.56
C ASP A 516 -1.96 -17.42 8.03
N GLU A 517 -1.89 -17.22 9.34
CA GLU A 517 -1.34 -16.05 10.04
C GLU A 517 0.20 -15.92 9.94
N SER A 518 0.80 -16.46 8.88
CA SER A 518 2.25 -16.55 8.71
C SER A 518 2.86 -15.47 7.78
N PHE A 519 2.05 -14.63 7.11
CA PHE A 519 2.56 -13.66 6.13
C PHE A 519 2.58 -12.19 6.56
N THR A 520 1.94 -11.80 7.66
CA THR A 520 1.97 -10.40 8.15
C THR A 520 3.06 -10.13 9.20
N SER A 521 3.67 -11.16 9.80
CA SER A 521 4.70 -10.98 10.84
C SER A 521 6.15 -11.23 10.39
N ASN A 522 6.39 -11.83 9.21
CA ASN A 522 7.75 -12.23 8.78
C ASN A 522 8.30 -11.51 7.52
N SER A 523 7.52 -10.63 6.89
CA SER A 523 7.96 -9.96 5.65
C SER A 523 8.81 -8.70 5.88
N THR A 524 8.81 -8.12 7.08
CA THR A 524 9.72 -7.01 7.46
C THR A 524 11.13 -7.52 7.81
N GLY A 525 11.26 -8.74 8.36
CA GLY A 525 12.56 -9.32 8.72
C GLY A 525 13.40 -9.78 7.53
N THR A 526 12.78 -10.19 6.42
CA THR A 526 13.50 -10.76 5.27
C THR A 526 14.06 -9.68 4.34
N LEU A 527 13.45 -8.49 4.30
CA LEU A 527 13.99 -7.31 3.61
C LEU A 527 15.16 -6.66 4.38
N MET A 528 15.17 -6.73 5.71
CA MET A 528 16.28 -6.23 6.53
C MET A 528 17.55 -7.09 6.46
N ARG A 529 17.47 -8.36 6.04
CA ARG A 529 18.65 -9.23 5.89
C ARG A 529 19.42 -9.02 4.59
N ALA A 530 18.79 -8.42 3.57
CA ALA A 530 19.48 -8.03 2.34
C ALA A 530 20.26 -6.70 2.50
N HIS A 531 19.87 -5.84 3.45
CA HIS A 531 20.47 -4.52 3.63
C HIS A 531 21.67 -4.48 4.61
N LYS A 532 21.97 -5.58 5.30
CA LYS A 532 23.08 -5.67 6.29
C LYS A 532 24.27 -6.52 5.83
N LYS A 533 24.40 -6.75 4.53
CA LYS A 533 25.56 -7.41 3.90
C LYS A 533 26.35 -6.50 2.94
N LEU A 534 26.10 -5.19 3.00
CA LEU A 534 26.82 -4.16 2.25
C LEU A 534 27.13 -2.96 3.15
N GLU A 535 27.78 -3.23 4.28
CA GLU A 535 28.72 -2.28 4.91
C GLU A 535 30.11 -2.92 4.94
#